data_AF-A0AAU3IXF8-F1
#
_entry.id   AF-A0AAU3IXF8-F1
#
_cell.length_a   1.000
_cell.length_b   1.000
_cell.length_c   1.000
_cell.angle_alpha   90.00
_cell.angle_beta   90.00
_cell.angle_gamma   90.00
#
_symmetry.space_group_name_H-M   'P 1'
#
loop_
_entity.id
_entity.type
_entity.pdbx_description
1 polymer ?
#
loop_
_entity_poly.entity_id
_entity_poly.type
_entity_poly.pdbx_seq_one_letter_code
_entity_poly.pdbx_strand_id
1 'polypeptide(L)'
;MSYGQDSDRGHAGGLSHPRHDLDDLLTHAVRFSIVAALAGLANAEFAAVRDSVEISDAMLSKQVALLEKAGYVHVEKGRVGRRSRTWLSLSDEGKAAYARHVAALRAIADLTD
;
A
#
# COMPACT_ATOMS: atom_id res chain seq x y z
N MET A 1 -29.34 43.93 30.00
CA MET A 1 -30.04 42.82 29.33
C MET A 1 -28.96 41.97 28.68
N SER A 2 -28.68 40.82 29.30
CA SER A 2 -27.62 39.89 28.92
C SER A 2 -28.18 38.93 27.88
N TYR A 3 -27.63 38.92 26.68
CA TYR A 3 -27.83 37.79 25.77
C TYR A 3 -26.73 36.77 26.11
N GLY A 4 -27.16 35.68 26.72
CA GLY A 4 -26.31 34.58 27.14
C GLY A 4 -25.51 34.03 25.98
N GLN A 5 -24.23 33.83 26.26
CA GLN A 5 -23.41 32.79 25.65
C GLN A 5 -24.16 31.46 25.80
N ASP A 6 -24.71 30.96 24.70
CA ASP A 6 -25.08 29.54 24.55
C ASP A 6 -25.16 29.22 23.06
N SER A 7 -24.00 28.94 22.49
CA SER A 7 -23.86 27.95 21.42
C SER A 7 -22.40 27.54 21.37
N ASP A 8 -21.96 27.03 22.51
CA ASP A 8 -20.98 25.94 22.55
C ASP A 8 -21.60 24.74 21.84
N ARG A 9 -21.70 24.81 20.50
CA ARG A 9 -21.83 23.61 19.68
C ARG A 9 -20.43 23.04 19.58
N GLY A 10 -20.06 22.32 20.63
CA GLY A 10 -18.94 21.40 20.59
C GLY A 10 -19.01 20.63 19.28
N HIS A 11 -18.02 20.88 18.41
CA HIS A 11 -17.69 19.87 17.42
C HIS A 11 -17.28 18.67 18.26
N ALA A 12 -18.21 17.74 18.47
CA ALA A 12 -17.85 16.37 18.75
C ALA A 12 -16.78 16.04 17.71
N GLY A 13 -15.53 15.89 18.14
CA GLY A 13 -14.43 15.43 17.31
C GLY A 13 -14.83 14.06 16.82
N GLY A 14 -15.56 14.03 15.71
CA GLY A 14 -16.22 12.84 15.21
C GLY A 14 -15.12 11.85 14.91
N LEU A 15 -15.19 10.69 15.57
CA LEU A 15 -14.32 9.55 15.29
C LEU A 15 -14.35 9.31 13.78
N SER A 16 -13.28 9.74 13.11
CA SER A 16 -13.15 9.56 11.67
C SER A 16 -13.05 8.07 11.39
N HIS A 17 -13.91 7.54 10.52
CA HIS A 17 -13.92 6.12 10.23
C HIS A 17 -12.55 5.70 9.62
N PRO A 18 -11.91 4.60 10.08
CA PRO A 18 -10.55 4.22 9.64
C PRO A 18 -10.40 4.01 8.12
N ARG A 19 -11.52 3.82 7.40
CA ARG A 19 -11.56 3.76 5.92
C ARG A 19 -10.88 4.96 5.24
N HIS A 20 -10.80 6.11 5.89
CA HIS A 20 -10.15 7.29 5.32
C HIS A 20 -8.63 7.14 5.17
N ASP A 21 -8.03 6.17 5.84
CA ASP A 21 -6.62 5.83 5.73
C ASP A 21 -6.33 4.70 4.74
N LEU A 22 -7.36 4.16 4.08
CA LEU A 22 -7.17 3.19 3.00
C LEU A 22 -6.54 3.88 1.79
N ASP A 23 -5.38 3.38 1.42
CA ASP A 23 -4.75 3.72 0.15
C ASP A 23 -5.52 3.19 -1.07
N ASP A 24 -5.96 4.08 -1.95
CA ASP A 24 -6.75 3.76 -3.14
C ASP A 24 -6.04 2.78 -4.08
N LEU A 25 -4.71 2.90 -4.24
CA LEU A 25 -3.96 1.96 -5.08
C LEU A 25 -3.94 0.57 -4.46
N LEU A 26 -3.87 0.47 -3.15
CA LEU A 26 -3.80 -0.80 -2.44
C LEU A 26 -5.17 -1.46 -2.21
N THR A 27 -6.29 -0.81 -2.53
CA THR A 27 -7.61 -1.47 -2.53
C THR A 27 -7.72 -2.60 -3.57
N HIS A 28 -6.88 -2.58 -4.61
CA HIS A 28 -6.85 -3.62 -5.64
C HIS A 28 -5.99 -4.80 -5.18
N ALA A 29 -6.63 -5.95 -4.99
CA ALA A 29 -6.02 -7.17 -4.44
C ALA A 29 -4.62 -7.50 -5.00
N VAL A 30 -4.44 -7.52 -6.33
CA VAL A 30 -3.12 -7.84 -6.93
C VAL A 30 -2.03 -6.85 -6.54
N ARG A 31 -2.33 -5.54 -6.47
CA ARG A 31 -1.33 -4.52 -6.09
C ARG A 31 -0.99 -4.63 -4.62
N PHE A 32 -2.00 -4.86 -3.78
CA PHE A 32 -1.80 -5.16 -2.36
C PHE A 32 -0.90 -6.38 -2.17
N SER A 33 -1.16 -7.49 -2.87
CA SER A 33 -0.35 -8.71 -2.79
C SER A 33 1.10 -8.48 -3.23
N ILE A 34 1.34 -7.72 -4.30
CA ILE A 34 2.70 -7.36 -4.75
C ILE A 34 3.43 -6.56 -3.68
N VAL A 35 2.78 -5.52 -3.12
CA VAL A 35 3.40 -4.68 -2.09
C VAL A 35 3.64 -5.47 -0.80
N ALA A 36 2.70 -6.32 -0.40
CA ALA A 36 2.83 -7.21 0.75
C ALA A 36 4.00 -8.19 0.59
N ALA A 37 4.17 -8.77 -0.60
CA ALA A 37 5.30 -9.67 -0.90
C ALA A 37 6.66 -8.98 -0.79
N LEU A 38 6.71 -7.65 -0.96
CA LEU A 38 7.94 -6.86 -0.87
C LEU A 38 8.18 -6.24 0.51
N ALA A 39 7.13 -6.10 1.34
CA ALA A 39 7.16 -5.27 2.56
C ALA A 39 8.22 -5.69 3.60
N GLY A 40 8.57 -6.97 3.65
CA GLY A 40 9.58 -7.51 4.57
C GLY A 40 10.96 -7.73 3.95
N LEU A 41 11.16 -7.35 2.69
CA LEU A 41 12.35 -7.70 1.91
C LEU A 41 13.13 -6.44 1.52
N ALA A 42 14.46 -6.56 1.46
CA ALA A 42 15.30 -5.50 0.89
C ALA A 42 15.02 -5.34 -0.62
N ASN A 43 14.93 -6.46 -1.32
CA ASN A 43 14.46 -6.58 -2.69
C ASN A 43 14.00 -8.04 -2.96
N ALA A 44 13.30 -8.24 -4.07
CA ALA A 44 12.92 -9.56 -4.57
C ALA A 44 13.04 -9.61 -6.09
N GLU A 45 13.36 -10.78 -6.64
CA GLU A 45 13.36 -10.98 -8.09
C GLU A 45 11.93 -10.91 -8.64
N PHE A 46 11.76 -10.28 -9.80
CA PHE A 46 10.48 -10.17 -10.49
C PHE A 46 9.77 -11.53 -10.63
N ALA A 47 10.51 -12.57 -11.01
CA ALA A 47 9.97 -13.92 -11.13
C ALA A 47 9.49 -14.49 -9.79
N ALA A 48 10.22 -14.24 -8.69
CA ALA A 48 9.81 -14.68 -7.36
C ALA A 48 8.52 -13.99 -6.91
N VAL A 49 8.39 -12.68 -7.16
CA VAL A 49 7.15 -11.94 -6.88
C VAL A 49 5.99 -12.49 -7.71
N ARG A 50 6.21 -12.70 -9.01
CA ARG A 50 5.20 -13.30 -9.89
C ARG A 50 4.71 -14.63 -9.35
N ASP A 51 5.62 -15.53 -9.02
CA ASP A 51 5.31 -16.87 -8.57
C ASP A 51 4.58 -16.83 -7.22
N SER A 52 5.00 -15.94 -6.30
CA SER A 52 4.35 -15.76 -4.99
C SER A 52 2.92 -15.20 -5.08
N VAL A 53 2.64 -14.37 -6.08
CA VAL A 53 1.33 -13.74 -6.30
C VAL A 53 0.48 -14.53 -7.30
N GLU A 54 1.04 -15.57 -7.92
CA GLU A 54 0.38 -16.48 -8.87
C GLU A 54 -0.24 -15.76 -10.08
N ILE A 55 0.51 -14.82 -10.66
CA ILE A 55 0.07 -14.03 -11.82
C ILE A 55 1.00 -14.21 -13.03
N SER A 56 0.60 -13.71 -14.20
CA SER A 56 1.47 -13.71 -15.38
C SER A 56 2.51 -12.59 -15.35
N ASP A 57 3.60 -12.74 -16.10
CA ASP A 57 4.61 -11.68 -16.30
C ASP A 57 3.96 -10.38 -16.83
N ALA A 58 2.99 -10.50 -17.74
CA ALA A 58 2.29 -9.37 -18.32
C ALA A 58 1.44 -8.62 -17.28
N MET A 59 0.75 -9.36 -16.40
CA MET A 59 -0.02 -8.76 -15.32
C MET A 59 0.90 -8.09 -14.29
N LEU A 60 1.97 -8.78 -13.85
CA LEU A 60 2.92 -8.22 -12.89
C LEU A 60 3.56 -6.95 -13.44
N SER A 61 4.01 -6.96 -14.69
CA SER A 61 4.62 -5.79 -15.34
C SER A 61 3.68 -4.58 -15.34
N LYS A 62 2.39 -4.80 -15.68
CA LYS A 62 1.38 -3.75 -15.69
C LYS A 62 1.16 -3.16 -14.29
N GLN A 63 1.06 -4.00 -13.26
CA GLN A 63 0.81 -3.53 -11.89
C GLN A 63 2.04 -2.85 -11.29
N VAL A 64 3.24 -3.40 -11.52
CA VAL A 64 4.51 -2.79 -11.08
C VAL A 64 4.69 -1.42 -11.72
N ALA A 65 4.41 -1.24 -13.01
CA ALA A 65 4.51 0.06 -13.66
C ALA A 65 3.58 1.13 -13.03
N LEU A 66 2.38 0.73 -12.58
CA LEU A 66 1.47 1.63 -11.87
C LEU A 66 2.01 2.00 -10.48
N LEU A 67 2.55 1.01 -9.74
CA LEU A 67 3.14 1.21 -8.42
C LEU A 67 4.43 2.04 -8.48
N GLU A 68 5.27 1.82 -9.49
CA GLU A 68 6.48 2.60 -9.75
C GLU A 68 6.14 4.05 -10.10
N LYS A 69 5.13 4.26 -10.96
CA LYS A 69 4.65 5.61 -11.29
C LYS A 69 4.11 6.34 -10.05
N ALA A 70 3.52 5.62 -9.10
CA ALA A 70 3.06 6.15 -7.83
C ALA A 70 4.18 6.33 -6.79
N GLY A 71 5.42 5.94 -7.13
CA GLY A 71 6.57 6.05 -6.24
C GLY A 71 6.65 4.95 -5.17
N TYR A 72 5.84 3.90 -5.22
CA TYR A 72 5.80 2.86 -4.18
C TYR A 72 6.82 1.74 -4.39
N VAL A 73 7.19 1.48 -5.64
CA VAL A 73 8.10 0.39 -6.01
C VAL A 73 9.26 0.95 -6.83
N HIS A 74 10.48 0.48 -6.54
CA HIS A 74 11.64 0.67 -7.40
C HIS A 74 11.88 -0.59 -8.23
N VAL A 75 12.21 -0.38 -9.51
CA VAL A 75 12.56 -1.45 -10.44
C VAL A 75 14.03 -1.32 -10.82
N GLU A 76 14.84 -2.30 -10.42
CA GLU A 76 16.26 -2.36 -10.75
C GLU A 76 16.53 -3.45 -11.78
N LYS A 77 17.15 -3.09 -12.91
CA LYS A 77 17.62 -4.05 -13.90
C LYS A 77 19.10 -4.29 -13.71
N GLY A 78 19.48 -5.54 -13.55
CA GLY A 78 20.88 -5.93 -13.44
C GLY A 78 21.17 -7.22 -14.21
N ARG A 79 22.35 -7.77 -13.96
CA ARG A 79 22.83 -8.98 -14.64
C ARG A 79 23.48 -9.92 -13.63
N VAL A 80 23.10 -11.19 -13.65
CA VAL A 80 23.79 -12.24 -12.92
C VAL A 80 24.38 -13.21 -13.93
N GLY A 81 25.70 -13.18 -14.05
CA GLY A 81 26.42 -13.88 -15.11
C GLY A 81 26.00 -13.39 -16.49
N ARG A 82 25.45 -14.28 -17.32
CA ARG A 82 24.98 -13.94 -18.68
C ARG A 82 23.53 -13.49 -18.76
N ARG A 83 22.71 -13.75 -17.73
CA ARG A 83 21.26 -13.50 -17.74
C ARG A 83 20.91 -12.15 -17.13
N SER A 84 20.02 -11.41 -17.78
CA SER A 84 19.38 -10.22 -17.20
C SER A 84 18.43 -10.63 -16.08
N ARG A 85 18.42 -9.88 -14.99
CA ARG A 85 17.48 -10.03 -13.89
C ARG A 85 16.89 -8.68 -13.53
N THR A 86 15.66 -8.71 -13.06
CA THR A 86 14.93 -7.53 -12.58
C THR A 86 14.60 -7.76 -11.11
N TRP A 87 14.95 -6.79 -10.27
CA TRP A 87 14.62 -6.76 -8.87
C TRP A 87 13.61 -5.67 -8.60
N LEU A 88 12.71 -5.97 -7.66
CA LEU A 88 11.68 -5.07 -7.16
C LEU A 88 11.95 -4.82 -5.68
N SER A 89 11.79 -3.59 -5.24
CA SER A 89 11.83 -3.22 -3.83
C SER A 89 10.80 -2.14 -3.53
N LEU A 90 10.34 -2.06 -2.28
CA LEU A 90 9.52 -0.92 -1.87
C LEU A 90 10.41 0.30 -1.61
N SER A 91 9.92 1.46 -2.05
CA SER A 91 10.40 2.74 -1.56
C SER A 91 9.94 2.95 -0.10
N ASP A 92 10.48 3.98 0.56
CA ASP A 92 10.02 4.33 1.90
C ASP A 92 8.57 4.83 1.90
N GLU A 93 8.14 5.50 0.83
CA GLU A 93 6.74 5.89 0.63
C GLU A 93 5.82 4.67 0.45
N GLY A 94 6.24 3.67 -0.33
CA GLY A 94 5.51 2.42 -0.50
C GLY A 94 5.37 1.63 0.80
N LYS A 95 6.43 1.59 1.63
CA LYS A 95 6.39 0.97 2.97
C LYS A 95 5.41 1.70 3.89
N ALA A 96 5.44 3.03 3.90
CA ALA A 96 4.54 3.84 4.72
C ALA A 96 3.07 3.68 4.28
N ALA A 97 2.82 3.71 2.96
CA ALA A 97 1.49 3.49 2.39
C ALA A 97 0.94 2.11 2.75
N TYR A 98 1.77 1.06 2.63
CA TYR A 98 1.40 -0.30 3.03
C TYR A 98 1.06 -0.40 4.52
N ALA A 99 1.92 0.12 5.39
CA ALA A 99 1.73 0.07 6.84
C ALA A 99 0.44 0.78 7.27
N ARG A 100 0.18 1.98 6.72
CA ARG A 100 -1.05 2.75 6.94
C ARG A 100 -2.28 1.99 6.46
N HIS A 101 -2.24 1.45 5.23
CA HIS A 101 -3.36 0.72 4.66
C HIS A 101 -3.70 -0.55 5.46
N VAL A 102 -2.68 -1.32 5.88
CA VAL A 102 -2.88 -2.51 6.73
C VAL A 102 -3.44 -2.14 8.11
N ALA A 103 -2.95 -1.05 8.72
CA ALA A 103 -3.48 -0.57 9.98
C ALA A 103 -4.97 -0.19 9.87
N ALA A 104 -5.35 0.49 8.78
CA ALA A 104 -6.74 0.83 8.49
C ALA A 104 -7.60 -0.41 8.28
N LEU A 105 -7.14 -1.39 7.49
CA LEU A 105 -7.86 -2.66 7.29
C LEU A 105 -8.10 -3.41 8.61
N ARG A 106 -7.08 -3.48 9.48
CA ARG A 106 -7.20 -4.10 10.82
C ARG A 106 -8.21 -3.36 11.67
N ALA A 107 -8.08 -2.03 11.77
CA ALA A 107 -9.01 -1.21 12.51
C ALA A 107 -10.45 -1.41 12.05
N ILE A 108 -10.70 -1.52 10.73
CA ILE A 108 -12.03 -1.82 10.18
C ILE A 108 -12.51 -3.22 10.57
N ALA A 109 -11.64 -4.23 10.45
CA ALA A 109 -11.97 -5.61 10.77
C ALA A 109 -12.25 -5.81 12.28
N ASP A 110 -11.62 -5.01 13.13
CA ASP A 110 -11.78 -5.05 14.58
C ASP A 110 -12.97 -4.20 15.09
N LEU A 111 -13.70 -3.49 14.21
CA LEU A 111 -14.90 -2.71 14.60
C LEU A 111 -16.13 -3.56 14.95
N THR A 112 -16.09 -4.85 14.64
CA THR A 112 -17.16 -5.79 15.01
C THR A 112 -17.02 -6.23 16.47
N ASP A 113 -17.67 -5.49 17.36
CA ASP A 113 -18.27 -6.01 18.61
C ASP A 113 -19.70 -6.55 18.32
#